data_AF-D2J8B7-F1
#
_entry.id   AF-D2J8B7-F1
#
_cell.length_a   1.000
_cell.length_b   1.000
_cell.length_c   1.000
_cell.angle_alpha   90.00
_cell.angle_beta   90.00
_cell.angle_gamma   90.00
#
_symmetry.space_group_name_H-M   'P 1'
#
loop_
_entity.id
_entity.type
_entity.pdbx_description
1 polymer ?
#
loop_
_entity_poly.entity_id
_entity_poly.type
_entity_poly.pdbx_seq_one_letter_code
_entity_poly.pdbx_strand_id
1 'polypeptide(L)'
;MAGNVFDLVNYYYSYLTGKQLYGLYAKDIPFKNNFDGLATVYENTPKFLPQKGDIVVWNGSYGEGAGHVAIVHSANINTFVSLDQNWWGGGRNKTEVAQYITHTYDFPMYFIRPHYKAKATVKDKVTSVVKPTTKPKNTKKKIVLVCGHGYNDVGAVGNDTNERDFIRKNIVDNVAKYLRQAGHTVTLYNKKQDMYQDTAYGYKLGNKKDYGLYWVKSSLKPDAVIEFHLDSAKGASGGHVIKNSYPADSIDKGLDKALKDTVGTIRGIQTRYDLLNVNVAYDMNINYRLVELGFITSKKDMDYIKKNLQAFTKRIAEGIHGKAIGGTSAGSSKKVTWNWSGRFTANTTIKVRKSPNGTVVDKGSWIKSGQWVDFVSVTKKSGYWWIKFKFPTNPKAGYFYCAVCKITDKNEKIKKEKYWGKIKWK
;
A
#
# COMPACT_ATOMS: atom_id res chain seq x y z
N MET A 1 -0.64 21.48 14.43
CA MET A 1 -1.99 21.65 14.98
C MET A 1 -2.27 20.47 15.89
N ALA A 2 -2.67 20.77 17.13
CA ALA A 2 -3.01 19.81 18.18
C ALA A 2 -4.44 19.30 18.01
N GLY A 3 -4.80 18.17 18.63
CA GLY A 3 -6.02 17.42 18.36
C GLY A 3 -7.28 18.26 18.55
N ASN A 4 -7.91 18.63 17.45
CA ASN A 4 -9.17 19.37 17.46
C ASN A 4 -10.32 18.36 17.64
N VAL A 5 -11.44 18.77 18.24
CA VAL A 5 -12.71 18.00 18.38
C VAL A 5 -13.06 17.23 17.08
N PHE A 6 -12.73 17.84 15.95
CA PHE A 6 -12.92 17.36 14.59
C PHE A 6 -12.21 16.03 14.28
N ASP A 7 -11.08 15.72 14.93
CA ASP A 7 -10.20 14.58 14.60
C ASP A 7 -10.79 13.23 15.00
N LEU A 8 -11.38 13.13 16.20
CA LEU A 8 -12.04 11.91 16.70
C LEU A 8 -13.19 11.49 15.76
N VAL A 9 -14.06 12.45 15.44
CA VAL A 9 -15.26 12.18 14.64
C VAL A 9 -14.90 11.94 13.18
N ASN A 10 -13.91 12.65 12.64
CA ASN A 10 -13.40 12.35 11.30
C ASN A 10 -12.79 10.95 11.20
N TYR A 11 -12.03 10.53 12.22
CA TYR A 11 -11.49 9.18 12.26
C TYR A 11 -12.61 8.14 12.25
N TYR A 12 -13.64 8.32 13.09
CA TYR A 12 -14.79 7.44 13.16
C TYR A 12 -15.57 7.36 11.83
N TYR A 13 -15.90 8.51 11.24
CA TYR A 13 -16.64 8.56 9.97
C TYR A 13 -15.84 7.94 8.81
N SER A 14 -14.52 8.20 8.77
CA SER A 14 -13.60 7.59 7.82
C SER A 14 -13.49 6.08 7.99
N TYR A 15 -13.50 5.58 9.23
CA TYR A 15 -13.53 4.15 9.49
C TYR A 15 -14.80 3.48 8.95
N LEU A 16 -15.96 4.13 9.06
CA LEU A 16 -17.24 3.58 8.62
C LEU A 16 -17.45 3.66 7.11
N THR A 17 -17.07 4.78 6.50
CA THR A 17 -17.48 5.13 5.13
C THR A 17 -16.31 5.20 4.14
N GLY A 18 -15.07 5.26 4.65
CA GLY A 18 -13.89 5.61 3.86
C GLY A 18 -13.86 7.08 3.39
N LYS A 19 -14.74 7.94 3.93
CA LYS A 19 -14.84 9.37 3.61
C LYS A 19 -14.54 10.24 4.82
N GLN A 20 -14.20 11.51 4.60
CA GLN A 20 -13.98 12.50 5.66
C GLN A 20 -15.15 13.48 5.74
N LEU A 21 -15.32 14.07 6.91
CA LEU A 21 -16.23 15.17 7.18
C LEU A 21 -15.50 16.51 7.00
N TYR A 22 -16.15 17.45 6.35
CA TYR A 22 -15.66 18.77 5.99
C TYR A 22 -16.42 19.89 6.73
N GLY A 23 -15.76 21.02 6.92
CA GLY A 23 -16.30 22.19 7.62
C GLY A 23 -15.15 23.07 8.07
N LEU A 24 -15.30 24.39 8.01
CA LEU A 24 -14.33 25.30 8.64
C LEU A 24 -14.41 25.14 10.17
N TYR A 25 -15.63 24.88 10.65
CA TYR A 25 -15.98 24.63 12.03
C TYR A 25 -16.87 23.39 12.16
N ALA A 26 -17.00 22.84 13.38
CA ALA A 26 -17.83 21.66 13.64
C ALA A 26 -19.29 21.87 13.24
N LYS A 27 -19.83 23.07 13.51
CA LYS A 27 -21.20 23.47 13.13
C LYS A 27 -21.49 23.40 11.62
N ASP A 28 -20.44 23.41 10.78
CA ASP A 28 -20.60 23.44 9.32
C ASP A 28 -20.80 22.03 8.73
N ILE A 29 -20.50 20.97 9.49
CA ILE A 29 -20.50 19.58 9.02
C ILE A 29 -21.84 19.18 8.34
N PRO A 30 -23.02 19.49 8.91
CA PRO A 30 -24.29 19.09 8.30
C PRO A 30 -24.51 19.69 6.90
N PHE A 31 -23.87 20.83 6.61
CA PHE A 31 -24.17 21.66 5.43
C PHE A 31 -23.05 21.67 4.38
N LYS A 32 -21.82 21.33 4.78
CA LYS A 32 -20.64 21.34 3.89
C LYS A 32 -20.27 19.96 3.36
N ASN A 33 -21.04 18.93 3.71
CA ASN A 33 -20.80 17.55 3.29
C ASN A 33 -21.94 17.03 2.43
N ASN A 34 -21.60 16.21 1.44
CA ASN A 34 -22.59 15.37 0.77
C ASN A 34 -22.66 14.00 1.46
N PHE A 35 -23.84 13.68 1.98
CA PHE A 35 -24.12 12.42 2.69
C PHE A 35 -24.84 11.38 1.83
N ASP A 36 -25.09 11.65 0.55
CA ASP A 36 -25.85 10.78 -0.36
C ASP A 36 -25.33 9.34 -0.34
N GLY A 37 -26.22 8.41 0.04
CA GLY A 37 -25.93 6.98 0.12
C GLY A 37 -24.92 6.57 1.20
N LEU A 38 -24.54 7.48 2.09
CA LEU A 38 -23.55 7.24 3.16
C LEU A 38 -24.10 7.52 4.56
N ALA A 39 -24.95 8.53 4.70
CA ALA A 39 -25.59 8.87 5.96
C ALA A 39 -26.90 9.61 5.73
N THR A 40 -27.72 9.70 6.77
CA THR A 40 -28.89 10.59 6.80
C THR A 40 -28.67 11.68 7.84
N VAL A 41 -28.90 12.94 7.47
CA VAL A 41 -28.82 14.08 8.37
C VAL A 41 -30.21 14.36 8.93
N TYR A 42 -30.30 14.49 10.25
CA TYR A 42 -31.50 14.83 10.98
C TYR A 42 -31.28 16.15 11.73
N GLU A 43 -32.26 17.04 11.68
CA GLU A 43 -32.35 18.13 12.63
C GLU A 43 -32.92 17.62 13.94
N ASN A 44 -32.39 18.10 15.06
CA ASN A 44 -32.93 17.79 16.36
C ASN A 44 -34.36 18.35 16.46
N THR A 45 -35.29 17.53 16.96
CA THR A 45 -36.66 17.95 17.30
C THR A 45 -37.00 17.40 18.69
N PRO A 46 -38.01 17.94 19.41
CA PRO A 46 -38.39 17.43 20.72
C PRO A 46 -38.76 15.92 20.76
N LYS A 47 -39.00 15.30 19.60
CA LYS A 47 -39.31 13.87 19.48
C LYS A 47 -38.16 13.05 18.87
N PHE A 48 -37.08 13.69 18.44
CA PHE A 48 -35.97 13.01 17.79
C PHE A 48 -35.14 12.27 18.84
N LEU A 49 -34.90 10.97 18.60
CA LEU A 49 -34.05 10.15 19.44
C LEU A 49 -32.81 9.70 18.63
N PRO A 50 -31.61 10.21 18.96
CA PRO A 50 -30.38 9.75 18.35
C PRO A 50 -30.08 8.31 18.74
N GLN A 51 -29.39 7.61 17.84
CA GLN A 51 -28.98 6.22 18.01
C GLN A 51 -27.49 6.14 18.32
N LYS A 52 -27.09 5.04 18.95
CA LYS A 52 -25.67 4.74 19.15
C LYS A 52 -24.94 4.77 17.82
N GLY A 53 -23.88 5.57 17.77
CA GLY A 53 -23.03 5.79 16.60
C GLY A 53 -23.43 6.99 15.75
N ASP A 54 -24.59 7.62 16.00
CA ASP A 54 -24.91 8.91 15.36
C ASP A 54 -23.82 9.93 15.70
N ILE A 55 -23.52 10.81 14.75
CA ILE A 55 -22.62 11.93 14.95
C ILE A 55 -23.46 13.13 15.31
N VAL A 56 -23.27 13.66 16.51
CA VAL A 56 -23.97 14.85 16.99
C VAL A 56 -23.15 16.10 16.70
N VAL A 57 -23.79 17.15 16.21
CA VAL A 57 -23.18 18.44 15.86
C VAL A 57 -23.92 19.57 16.58
N TRP A 58 -23.19 20.32 17.42
CA TRP A 58 -23.69 21.52 18.09
C TRP A 58 -23.47 22.78 17.25
N ASN A 59 -24.37 23.74 17.40
CA ASN A 59 -24.33 25.03 16.71
C ASN A 59 -23.24 25.98 17.27
N GLY A 60 -23.16 27.19 16.69
CA GLY A 60 -22.16 28.20 17.06
C GLY A 60 -22.23 28.76 18.48
N SER A 61 -23.25 28.46 19.29
CA SER A 61 -23.27 28.80 20.72
C SER A 61 -22.25 27.99 21.53
N TYR A 62 -21.68 26.94 20.94
CA TYR A 62 -20.64 26.09 21.52
C TYR A 62 -19.26 26.39 20.93
N GLY A 63 -18.21 26.06 21.68
CA GLY A 63 -16.83 26.08 21.18
C GLY A 63 -16.37 27.43 20.65
N GLU A 64 -16.71 28.52 21.35
CA GLU A 64 -16.33 29.90 20.98
C GLU A 64 -16.76 30.31 19.56
N GLY A 65 -17.92 29.84 19.11
CA GLY A 65 -18.42 30.13 17.76
C GLY A 65 -18.17 29.02 16.74
N ALA A 66 -17.33 28.02 17.06
CA ALA A 66 -17.00 26.90 16.16
C ALA A 66 -18.02 25.74 16.22
N GLY A 67 -18.87 25.72 17.23
CA GLY A 67 -19.66 24.54 17.56
C GLY A 67 -18.80 23.38 18.08
N HIS A 68 -19.44 22.24 18.27
CA HIS A 68 -18.82 21.02 18.79
C HIS A 68 -19.33 19.80 18.02
N VAL A 69 -18.60 18.68 18.08
CA VAL A 69 -19.01 17.43 17.43
C VAL A 69 -18.55 16.21 18.23
N ALA A 70 -19.39 15.19 18.34
CA ALA A 70 -19.11 13.98 19.10
C ALA A 70 -19.83 12.75 18.51
N ILE A 71 -19.55 11.56 19.08
CA ILE A 71 -20.16 10.30 18.64
C ILE A 71 -21.11 9.79 19.73
N VAL A 72 -22.39 9.65 19.43
CA VAL A 72 -23.41 9.20 20.39
C VAL A 72 -23.13 7.76 20.83
N HIS A 73 -23.15 7.52 22.14
CA HIS A 73 -23.00 6.21 22.76
C HIS A 73 -24.34 5.61 23.18
N SER A 74 -25.21 6.42 23.80
CA SER A 74 -26.55 6.06 24.25
C SER A 74 -27.43 7.30 24.38
N ALA A 75 -28.75 7.16 24.33
CA ALA A 75 -29.67 8.28 24.42
C ALA A 75 -31.04 7.87 24.99
N ASN A 76 -31.70 8.82 25.63
CA ASN A 76 -33.15 8.84 25.88
C ASN A 76 -33.70 10.19 25.40
N ILE A 77 -34.99 10.47 25.60
CA ILE A 77 -35.62 11.69 25.06
C ILE A 77 -35.17 12.99 25.77
N ASN A 78 -34.57 12.89 26.95
CA ASN A 78 -34.14 14.04 27.77
C ASN A 78 -32.63 14.29 27.68
N THR A 79 -31.82 13.22 27.58
CA THR A 79 -30.36 13.30 27.55
C THR A 79 -29.73 12.26 26.62
N PHE A 80 -28.47 12.49 26.25
CA PHE A 80 -27.64 11.50 25.57
C PHE A 80 -26.21 11.51 26.12
N VAL A 81 -25.51 10.39 25.96
CA VAL A 81 -24.08 10.25 26.25
C VAL A 81 -23.34 10.17 24.94
N SER A 82 -22.28 10.93 24.76
CA SER A 82 -21.40 10.85 23.59
C SER A 82 -19.94 10.68 23.99
N LEU A 83 -19.13 10.15 23.06
CA LEU A 83 -17.68 10.14 23.15
C LEU A 83 -17.16 11.44 22.54
N ASP A 84 -16.64 12.29 23.41
CA ASP A 84 -16.21 13.65 23.12
C ASP A 84 -14.70 13.75 23.21
N GLN A 85 -14.12 14.62 22.39
CA GLN A 85 -12.74 15.08 22.57
C GLN A 85 -12.76 16.60 22.71
N ASN A 86 -11.91 17.13 23.59
CA ASN A 86 -11.78 18.58 23.81
C ASN A 86 -13.08 19.23 24.32
N TRP A 87 -13.81 18.55 25.21
CA TRP A 87 -15.00 19.12 25.87
C TRP A 87 -14.61 20.11 26.98
N TRP A 88 -13.54 19.81 27.72
CA TRP A 88 -13.03 20.65 28.80
C TRP A 88 -11.91 21.62 28.36
N GLY A 89 -11.68 21.75 27.05
CA GLY A 89 -10.71 22.68 26.49
C GLY A 89 -9.24 22.21 26.54
N GLY A 90 -8.97 20.94 26.84
CA GLY A 90 -7.60 20.41 26.93
C GLY A 90 -7.00 19.91 25.60
N GLY A 91 -7.78 19.90 24.51
CA GLY A 91 -7.37 19.39 23.19
C GLY A 91 -6.26 20.19 22.53
N ARG A 92 -6.27 21.52 22.68
CA ARG A 92 -5.19 22.40 22.15
C ARG A 92 -3.82 22.05 22.75
N ASN A 93 -3.81 21.64 24.02
CA ASN A 93 -2.59 21.25 24.75
C ASN A 93 -2.38 19.72 24.75
N LYS A 94 -3.26 18.94 24.09
CA LYS A 94 -3.28 17.47 24.06
C LYS A 94 -3.30 16.82 25.46
N THR A 95 -3.85 17.52 26.45
CA THR A 95 -3.99 17.02 27.82
C THR A 95 -5.29 16.27 28.05
N GLU A 96 -6.22 16.35 27.09
CA GLU A 96 -7.53 15.70 27.16
C GLU A 96 -7.62 14.53 26.18
N VAL A 97 -7.94 13.35 26.71
CA VAL A 97 -8.27 12.15 25.93
C VAL A 97 -9.77 12.11 25.63
N ALA A 98 -10.16 11.31 24.63
CA ALA A 98 -11.58 11.12 24.35
C ALA A 98 -12.29 10.46 25.55
N GLN A 99 -13.45 10.98 25.94
CA GLN A 99 -14.17 10.59 27.15
C GLN A 99 -15.68 10.66 26.96
N TYR A 100 -16.42 9.91 27.77
CA TYR A 100 -17.88 9.93 27.70
C TYR A 100 -18.44 11.11 28.50
N ILE A 101 -19.22 11.96 27.83
CA ILE A 101 -19.89 13.12 28.43
C ILE A 101 -21.41 12.96 28.27
N THR A 102 -22.16 13.35 29.32
CA THR A 102 -23.63 13.40 29.28
C THR A 102 -24.07 14.80 28.90
N HIS A 103 -24.98 14.89 27.92
CA HIS A 103 -25.47 16.14 27.36
C HIS A 103 -27.00 16.18 27.38
N THR A 104 -27.53 17.40 27.40
CA THR A 104 -28.95 17.70 27.12
C THR A 104 -29.15 18.03 25.64
N TYR A 105 -30.41 18.06 25.20
CA TYR A 105 -30.75 18.48 23.84
C TYR A 105 -30.93 20.00 23.76
N ASP A 106 -30.22 20.63 22.83
CA ASP A 106 -30.34 22.03 22.45
C ASP A 106 -30.81 22.20 21.00
N PHE A 107 -31.19 23.43 20.65
CA PHE A 107 -31.65 23.79 19.31
C PHE A 107 -30.94 25.07 18.81
N PRO A 108 -30.48 25.12 17.54
CA PRO A 108 -30.42 24.01 16.59
C PRO A 108 -29.28 23.02 16.91
N MET A 109 -29.52 21.73 16.71
CA MET A 109 -28.52 20.66 16.77
C MET A 109 -28.79 19.67 15.65
N TYR A 110 -27.76 19.05 15.09
CA TYR A 110 -27.90 18.09 14.01
C TYR A 110 -27.33 16.73 14.39
N PHE A 111 -27.95 15.67 13.89
CA PHE A 111 -27.50 14.30 14.04
C PHE A 111 -27.31 13.66 12.68
N ILE A 112 -26.12 13.16 12.40
CA ILE A 112 -25.77 12.49 11.17
C ILE A 112 -25.69 10.99 11.48
N ARG A 113 -26.58 10.20 10.89
CA ARG A 113 -26.65 8.75 11.06
C ARG A 113 -25.99 8.04 9.88
N PRO A 114 -24.77 7.49 10.01
CA PRO A 114 -24.18 6.67 8.98
C PRO A 114 -25.06 5.48 8.61
N HIS A 115 -25.10 5.12 7.33
CA HIS A 115 -25.78 3.91 6.87
C HIS A 115 -24.95 2.68 7.23
N TYR A 116 -25.21 2.10 8.40
CA TYR A 116 -24.54 0.88 8.82
C TYR A 116 -24.94 -0.30 7.93
N LYS A 117 -23.97 -1.10 7.47
CA LYS A 117 -24.27 -2.39 6.83
C LYS A 117 -25.08 -3.24 7.80
N ALA A 118 -26.19 -3.82 7.34
CA ALA A 118 -27.03 -4.69 8.16
C ALA A 118 -26.19 -5.80 8.83
N LYS A 119 -26.44 -6.06 10.11
CA LYS A 119 -25.73 -7.11 10.88
C LYS A 119 -25.87 -8.45 10.17
N ALA A 120 -24.75 -9.01 9.71
CA ALA A 120 -24.72 -10.33 9.09
C ALA A 120 -25.10 -11.42 10.11
N THR A 121 -26.11 -12.22 9.77
CA THR A 121 -26.49 -13.43 10.52
C THR A 121 -25.49 -14.56 10.29
N VAL A 122 -25.38 -15.46 11.28
CA VAL A 122 -24.36 -16.52 11.42
C VAL A 122 -24.22 -17.46 10.20
N LYS A 123 -25.19 -17.48 9.27
CA LYS A 123 -25.12 -18.23 8.00
C LYS A 123 -24.08 -17.71 6.99
N ASP A 124 -23.64 -16.44 7.09
CA ASP A 124 -22.70 -15.84 6.13
C ASP A 124 -21.21 -16.06 6.45
N LYS A 125 -20.90 -16.68 7.60
CA LYS A 125 -19.51 -17.00 7.98
C LYS A 125 -18.93 -18.23 7.27
N VAL A 126 -19.76 -19.05 6.62
CA VAL A 126 -19.28 -20.29 5.97
C VAL A 126 -19.08 -20.11 4.46
N THR A 127 -19.69 -19.11 3.83
CA THR A 127 -19.52 -18.82 2.39
C THR A 127 -18.49 -17.71 2.09
N SER A 128 -17.99 -17.00 3.11
CA SER A 128 -17.00 -15.92 2.94
C SER A 128 -15.53 -16.37 2.86
N VAL A 129 -15.24 -17.67 2.99
CA VAL A 129 -13.89 -18.23 2.77
C VAL A 129 -13.62 -18.59 1.30
N VAL A 130 -14.63 -18.56 0.43
CA VAL A 130 -14.43 -18.77 -1.02
C VAL A 130 -15.31 -17.81 -1.83
N LYS A 131 -14.85 -16.57 -1.99
CA LYS A 131 -15.03 -15.86 -3.27
C LYS A 131 -13.65 -15.51 -3.80
N PRO A 132 -13.37 -15.75 -5.10
CA PRO A 132 -12.06 -15.50 -5.66
C PRO A 132 -11.72 -14.03 -5.42
N THR A 133 -10.53 -13.78 -4.87
CA THR A 133 -9.84 -12.56 -5.25
C THR A 133 -9.87 -12.55 -6.76
N THR A 134 -10.66 -11.66 -7.36
CA THR A 134 -10.41 -11.28 -8.74
C THR A 134 -8.95 -10.86 -8.73
N LYS A 135 -8.08 -11.72 -9.29
CA LYS A 135 -6.71 -11.35 -9.64
C LYS A 135 -6.79 -9.93 -10.18
N PRO A 136 -5.95 -8.99 -9.72
CA PRO A 136 -5.91 -7.67 -10.33
C PRO A 136 -5.77 -7.89 -11.83
N LYS A 137 -6.86 -7.65 -12.57
CA LYS A 137 -6.80 -7.58 -14.03
C LYS A 137 -5.74 -6.52 -14.27
N ASN A 138 -4.79 -6.81 -15.15
CA ASN A 138 -3.71 -5.89 -15.47
C ASN A 138 -4.34 -4.72 -16.23
N THR A 139 -4.99 -3.81 -15.52
CA THR A 139 -5.66 -2.66 -16.13
C THR A 139 -4.56 -1.72 -16.56
N LYS A 140 -4.43 -1.56 -17.88
CA LYS A 140 -3.63 -0.48 -18.45
C LYS A 140 -4.11 0.81 -17.80
N LYS A 141 -3.15 1.65 -17.39
CA LYS A 141 -3.41 2.91 -16.69
C LYS A 141 -2.79 4.04 -17.52
N LYS A 142 -3.40 5.22 -17.47
CA LYS A 142 -2.81 6.49 -17.90
C LYS A 142 -2.05 7.08 -16.73
N ILE A 143 -0.73 7.10 -16.83
CA ILE A 143 0.17 7.54 -15.77
C ILE A 143 0.89 8.80 -16.23
N VAL A 144 0.89 9.83 -15.39
CA VAL A 144 1.73 11.01 -15.57
C VAL A 144 2.92 10.91 -14.62
N LEU A 145 4.13 11.03 -15.16
CA LEU A 145 5.35 11.14 -14.36
C LEU A 145 5.85 12.58 -14.41
N VAL A 146 6.27 13.08 -13.25
CA VAL A 146 6.70 14.47 -13.04
C VAL A 146 8.09 14.46 -12.42
N CYS A 147 8.98 15.30 -12.94
CA CYS A 147 10.25 15.60 -12.29
C CYS A 147 10.01 16.74 -11.30
N GLY A 148 10.38 16.57 -10.03
CA GLY A 148 10.40 17.65 -9.06
C GLY A 148 11.23 18.84 -9.53
N HIS A 149 10.88 20.02 -9.02
CA HIS A 149 11.48 21.31 -9.36
C HIS A 149 11.43 21.62 -10.87
N GLY A 150 12.18 22.60 -11.34
CA GLY A 150 12.21 23.01 -12.75
C GLY A 150 12.44 24.49 -12.92
N TYR A 151 12.46 24.96 -14.17
CA TYR A 151 12.89 26.32 -14.47
C TYR A 151 14.23 26.64 -13.78
N ASN A 152 14.33 27.75 -13.06
CA ASN A 152 15.52 28.13 -12.29
C ASN A 152 15.62 27.46 -10.91
N ASP A 153 14.58 26.74 -10.46
CA ASP A 153 14.62 25.98 -9.22
C ASP A 153 15.32 24.64 -9.46
N VAL A 154 16.52 24.52 -8.91
CA VAL A 154 17.36 23.31 -9.02
C VAL A 154 17.02 22.25 -7.97
N GLY A 155 16.14 22.58 -7.02
CA GLY A 155 15.86 21.74 -5.86
C GLY A 155 17.07 21.61 -4.93
N ALA A 156 17.09 20.52 -4.16
CA ALA A 156 18.20 20.27 -3.27
C ALA A 156 19.51 19.99 -4.04
N VAL A 157 20.65 20.32 -3.42
CA VAL A 157 22.00 20.15 -3.98
C VAL A 157 22.82 19.27 -3.04
N GLY A 158 23.52 18.30 -3.60
CA GLY A 158 24.38 17.39 -2.83
C GLY A 158 25.02 16.32 -3.70
N ASN A 159 26.12 15.73 -3.23
CA ASN A 159 26.83 14.64 -3.94
C ASN A 159 27.10 14.97 -5.43
N ASP A 160 27.61 16.18 -5.66
CA ASP A 160 28.03 16.74 -6.95
C ASP A 160 26.92 16.84 -8.00
N THR A 161 25.67 16.98 -7.55
CA THR A 161 24.52 17.16 -8.43
C THR A 161 23.40 17.96 -7.75
N ASN A 162 22.36 18.26 -8.51
CA ASN A 162 21.12 18.83 -8.01
C ASN A 162 19.95 17.93 -8.39
N GLU A 163 18.88 18.03 -7.61
CA GLU A 163 17.70 17.20 -7.75
C GLU A 163 17.03 17.35 -9.11
N ARG A 164 16.80 18.59 -9.54
CA ARG A 164 16.14 18.94 -10.82
C ARG A 164 16.78 18.17 -11.97
N ASP A 165 18.10 18.25 -12.09
CA ASP A 165 18.86 17.70 -13.20
C ASP A 165 19.04 16.19 -13.07
N PHE A 166 19.29 15.70 -11.85
CA PHE A 166 19.49 14.28 -11.61
C PHE A 166 18.23 13.47 -11.97
N ILE A 167 17.05 13.93 -11.55
CA ILE A 167 15.77 13.23 -11.81
C ILE A 167 15.43 13.25 -13.30
N ARG A 168 15.60 14.40 -13.96
CA ARG A 168 15.35 14.58 -15.40
C ARG A 168 16.25 13.72 -16.27
N LYS A 169 17.53 13.60 -15.88
CA LYS A 169 18.53 12.86 -16.65
C LYS A 169 18.46 11.35 -16.41
N ASN A 170 18.20 10.93 -15.17
CA ASN A 170 18.46 9.54 -14.77
C ASN A 170 17.22 8.75 -14.35
N ILE A 171 16.15 9.40 -13.87
CA ILE A 171 15.04 8.69 -13.21
C ILE A 171 13.83 8.56 -14.14
N VAL A 172 13.27 9.70 -14.56
CA VAL A 172 11.90 9.74 -15.09
C VAL A 172 11.75 8.90 -16.38
N ASP A 173 12.72 8.96 -17.29
CA ASP A 173 12.67 8.25 -18.57
C ASP A 173 12.83 6.73 -18.37
N ASN A 174 13.64 6.31 -17.41
CA ASN A 174 13.83 4.90 -17.08
C ASN A 174 12.56 4.31 -16.46
N VAL A 175 11.93 5.00 -15.50
CA VAL A 175 10.65 4.56 -14.92
C VAL A 175 9.57 4.50 -16.01
N ALA A 176 9.50 5.52 -16.88
CA ALA A 176 8.54 5.56 -17.98
C ALA A 176 8.72 4.38 -18.95
N LYS A 177 9.97 4.07 -19.31
CA LYS A 177 10.31 2.92 -20.16
C LYS A 177 9.73 1.63 -19.58
N TYR A 178 9.94 1.36 -18.29
CA TYR A 178 9.43 0.14 -17.66
C TYR A 178 7.89 0.13 -17.55
N LEU A 179 7.26 1.24 -17.18
CA LEU A 179 5.80 1.33 -17.14
C LEU A 179 5.15 1.12 -18.52
N ARG A 180 5.78 1.64 -19.59
CA ARG A 180 5.35 1.37 -20.97
C ARG A 180 5.51 -0.11 -21.34
N GLN A 181 6.60 -0.77 -20.93
CA GLN A 181 6.77 -2.22 -21.10
C GLN A 181 5.68 -3.03 -20.38
N ALA A 182 5.19 -2.53 -19.25
CA ALA A 182 4.07 -3.13 -18.52
C ALA A 182 2.70 -2.90 -19.17
N GLY A 183 2.65 -2.15 -20.28
CA GLY A 183 1.44 -1.88 -21.05
C GLY A 183 0.67 -0.62 -20.62
N HIS A 184 1.26 0.23 -19.77
CA HIS A 184 0.65 1.50 -19.38
C HIS A 184 0.88 2.59 -20.44
N THR A 185 -0.07 3.52 -20.53
CA THR A 185 0.12 4.78 -21.25
C THR A 185 0.83 5.74 -20.30
N VAL A 186 2.03 6.21 -20.67
CA VAL A 186 2.84 7.07 -19.80
C VAL A 186 3.13 8.39 -20.48
N THR A 187 2.64 9.47 -19.88
CA THR A 187 2.93 10.85 -20.25
C THR A 187 3.97 11.41 -19.29
N LEU A 188 4.97 12.10 -19.81
CA LEU A 188 5.89 12.88 -18.99
C LEU A 188 5.36 14.31 -18.93
N TYR A 189 5.21 14.86 -17.73
CA TYR A 189 5.07 16.31 -17.61
C TYR A 189 6.31 16.97 -18.22
N ASN A 190 6.14 18.12 -18.87
CA ASN A 190 7.20 18.73 -19.65
C ASN A 190 8.45 18.93 -18.79
N LYS A 191 9.55 18.25 -19.17
CA LYS A 191 10.80 18.25 -18.38
C LYS A 191 11.46 19.63 -18.32
N LYS A 192 11.05 20.59 -19.16
CA LYS A 192 11.53 21.98 -19.08
C LYS A 192 10.76 22.82 -18.04
N GLN A 193 9.63 22.32 -17.57
CA GLN A 193 8.75 23.04 -16.65
C GLN A 193 8.91 22.58 -15.21
N ASP A 194 8.34 23.36 -14.31
CA ASP A 194 8.16 23.06 -12.89
C ASP A 194 6.65 22.99 -12.60
N MET A 195 6.15 21.79 -12.33
CA MET A 195 4.72 21.59 -12.10
C MET A 195 4.23 22.31 -10.83
N TYR A 196 5.07 22.45 -9.79
CA TYR A 196 4.69 23.22 -8.60
C TYR A 196 4.51 24.69 -8.94
N GLN A 197 5.46 25.30 -9.65
CA GLN A 197 5.36 26.71 -10.03
C GLN A 197 4.18 26.95 -10.99
N ASP A 198 3.95 26.05 -11.95
CA ASP A 198 2.80 26.14 -12.84
C ASP A 198 1.48 26.01 -12.07
N THR A 199 1.40 25.06 -11.13
CA THR A 199 0.21 24.90 -10.27
C THR A 199 -0.01 26.12 -9.39
N ALA A 200 1.06 26.70 -8.83
CA ALA A 200 1.01 27.91 -8.03
C ALA A 200 0.53 29.12 -8.84
N TYR A 201 0.97 29.23 -10.09
CA TYR A 201 0.50 30.26 -11.01
C TYR A 201 -1.00 30.13 -11.27
N GLY A 202 -1.47 28.92 -11.62
CA GLY A 202 -2.90 28.64 -11.78
C GLY A 202 -3.72 28.93 -10.52
N TYR A 203 -3.20 28.53 -9.35
CA TYR A 203 -3.84 28.79 -8.05
C TYR A 203 -3.99 30.30 -7.79
N LYS A 204 -2.94 31.10 -8.00
CA LYS A 204 -2.98 32.56 -7.82
C LYS A 204 -3.97 33.25 -8.74
N LEU A 205 -4.12 32.77 -9.97
CA LEU A 205 -5.08 33.29 -10.93
C LEU A 205 -6.52 32.79 -10.72
N GLY A 206 -6.74 31.82 -9.82
CA GLY A 206 -7.99 31.07 -9.74
C GLY A 206 -8.27 30.21 -10.98
N ASN A 207 -7.29 30.03 -11.87
CA ASN A 207 -7.41 29.21 -13.07
C ASN A 207 -7.21 27.73 -12.72
N LYS A 208 -8.34 27.04 -12.53
CA LYS A 208 -8.38 25.60 -12.22
C LYS A 208 -8.40 24.70 -13.46
N LYS A 209 -7.83 25.15 -14.60
CA LYS A 209 -7.85 24.41 -15.86
C LYS A 209 -6.53 24.33 -16.61
N ASP A 210 -5.77 25.43 -16.72
CA ASP A 210 -4.75 25.56 -17.77
C ASP A 210 -3.30 25.39 -17.31
N TYR A 211 -3.04 25.32 -16.00
CA TYR A 211 -1.67 25.28 -15.47
C TYR A 211 -1.42 24.11 -14.52
N GLY A 212 -0.21 23.53 -14.58
CA GLY A 212 0.26 22.52 -13.63
C GLY A 212 -0.69 21.33 -13.47
N LEU A 213 -1.00 20.97 -12.23
CA LEU A 213 -1.93 19.89 -11.91
C LEU A 213 -3.34 20.10 -12.46
N TYR A 214 -3.78 21.36 -12.60
CA TYR A 214 -5.08 21.67 -13.19
C TYR A 214 -5.14 21.27 -14.66
N TRP A 215 -4.08 21.59 -15.41
CA TRP A 215 -3.93 21.15 -16.80
C TRP A 215 -3.81 19.64 -16.93
N VAL A 216 -3.03 19.02 -16.04
CA VAL A 216 -2.90 17.56 -15.99
C VAL A 216 -4.27 16.89 -15.82
N LYS A 217 -5.11 17.41 -14.91
CA LYS A 217 -6.47 16.89 -14.71
C LYS A 217 -7.38 17.15 -15.90
N SER A 218 -7.40 18.38 -16.42
CA SER A 218 -8.34 18.81 -17.46
C SER A 218 -8.04 18.16 -18.81
N SER A 219 -6.76 18.07 -19.17
CA SER A 219 -6.30 17.66 -20.50
C SER A 219 -5.89 16.20 -20.56
N LEU A 220 -5.14 15.71 -19.58
CA LEU A 220 -4.59 14.35 -19.62
C LEU A 220 -5.50 13.31 -18.97
N LYS A 221 -6.32 13.72 -17.99
CA LYS A 221 -7.26 12.87 -17.23
C LYS A 221 -6.60 11.55 -16.78
N PRO A 222 -5.47 11.59 -16.05
CA PRO A 222 -4.72 10.40 -15.71
C PRO A 222 -5.37 9.60 -14.58
N ASP A 223 -5.06 8.30 -14.53
CA ASP A 223 -5.39 7.43 -13.39
C ASP A 223 -4.45 7.68 -12.21
N ALA A 224 -3.23 8.14 -12.46
CA ALA A 224 -2.24 8.47 -11.44
C ALA A 224 -1.19 9.49 -11.93
N VAL A 225 -0.83 10.43 -11.04
CA VAL A 225 0.31 11.37 -11.19
C VAL A 225 1.40 11.07 -10.15
N ILE A 226 2.60 10.68 -10.58
CA ILE A 226 3.73 10.37 -9.70
C ILE A 226 4.80 11.44 -9.90
N GLU A 227 5.09 12.20 -8.84
CA GLU A 227 6.14 13.20 -8.82
C GLU A 227 7.36 12.69 -8.06
N PHE A 228 8.53 12.74 -8.69
CA PHE A 228 9.77 12.25 -8.10
C PHE A 228 10.61 13.41 -7.55
N HIS A 229 11.10 13.24 -6.33
CA HIS A 229 11.99 14.15 -5.61
C HIS A 229 13.17 13.39 -4.95
N LEU A 230 14.14 14.13 -4.43
CA LEU A 230 15.23 13.68 -3.56
C LEU A 230 15.35 14.61 -2.34
N ASP A 231 15.03 14.09 -1.15
CA ASP A 231 15.02 14.84 0.10
C ASP A 231 16.43 15.32 0.50
N SER A 232 16.49 16.27 1.44
CA SER A 232 17.73 16.85 1.92
C SER A 232 17.68 17.09 3.42
N ALA A 233 18.57 16.41 4.13
CA ALA A 233 18.83 16.64 5.54
C ALA A 233 20.21 16.10 5.92
N LYS A 234 20.82 16.69 6.94
CA LYS A 234 22.11 16.22 7.45
C LYS A 234 21.95 14.85 8.10
N GLY A 235 22.71 13.86 7.61
CA GLY A 235 22.77 12.51 8.19
C GLY A 235 21.53 11.63 7.96
N ALA A 236 20.54 12.09 7.20
CA ALA A 236 19.35 11.30 6.86
C ALA A 236 19.60 10.38 5.65
N SER A 237 18.84 9.29 5.55
CA SER A 237 18.93 8.28 4.49
C SER A 237 17.58 7.54 4.36
N GLY A 238 17.28 7.06 3.16
CA GLY A 238 16.06 6.31 2.84
C GLY A 238 14.94 7.20 2.33
N GLY A 239 14.08 6.64 1.47
CA GLY A 239 12.99 7.38 0.85
C GLY A 239 11.70 7.42 1.68
N HIS A 240 10.69 8.12 1.15
CA HIS A 240 9.31 8.01 1.62
C HIS A 240 8.32 8.40 0.51
N VAL A 241 7.04 8.06 0.72
CA VAL A 241 5.95 8.45 -0.17
C VAL A 241 5.07 9.46 0.57
N ILE A 242 4.86 10.63 -0.03
CA ILE A 242 3.94 11.65 0.46
C ILE A 242 2.68 11.64 -0.39
N LYS A 243 1.53 11.55 0.29
CA LYS A 243 0.21 11.61 -0.33
C LYS A 243 -0.68 12.64 0.36
N ASN A 244 -1.83 12.90 -0.26
CA ASN A 244 -2.92 13.64 0.36
C ASN A 244 -3.69 12.75 1.36
N SER A 245 -4.82 13.24 1.86
CA SER A 245 -5.61 12.58 2.90
C SER A 245 -6.32 11.29 2.46
N TYR A 246 -6.36 10.97 1.15
CA TYR A 246 -6.97 9.71 0.70
C TYR A 246 -6.26 8.50 1.31
N PRO A 247 -6.95 7.39 1.61
CA PRO A 247 -6.29 6.17 2.07
C PRO A 247 -5.19 5.72 1.10
N ALA A 248 -4.05 5.26 1.64
CA ALA A 248 -2.93 4.82 0.83
C ALA A 248 -3.36 3.64 -0.09
N ASP A 249 -3.16 3.82 -1.39
CA ASP A 249 -3.57 2.87 -2.40
C ASP A 249 -2.49 1.82 -2.69
N SER A 250 -2.69 1.01 -3.73
CA SER A 250 -1.70 -0.01 -4.13
C SER A 250 -0.40 0.59 -4.68
N ILE A 251 -0.46 1.76 -5.32
CA ILE A 251 0.70 2.46 -5.87
C ILE A 251 1.56 2.99 -4.71
N ASP A 252 0.93 3.62 -3.71
CA ASP A 252 1.65 4.14 -2.54
C ASP A 252 2.38 3.02 -1.79
N LYS A 253 1.68 1.91 -1.54
CA LYS A 253 2.23 0.72 -0.86
C LYS A 253 3.32 0.04 -1.69
N GLY A 254 3.14 -0.01 -3.01
CA GLY A 254 4.13 -0.59 -3.92
C GLY A 254 5.41 0.23 -3.97
N LEU A 255 5.28 1.57 -3.99
CA LEU A 255 6.41 2.51 -3.95
C LEU A 255 7.14 2.46 -2.60
N ASP A 256 6.41 2.49 -1.48
CA ASP A 256 6.98 2.32 -0.14
C ASP A 256 7.79 1.02 -0.02
N LYS A 257 7.22 -0.08 -0.53
CA LYS A 257 7.95 -1.36 -0.60
C LYS A 257 9.18 -1.29 -1.50
N ALA A 258 9.09 -0.66 -2.66
CA ALA A 258 10.21 -0.50 -3.58
C ALA A 258 11.37 0.26 -2.92
N LEU A 259 11.08 1.31 -2.15
CA LEU A 259 12.05 2.06 -1.36
C LEU A 259 12.66 1.21 -0.24
N LYS A 260 11.83 0.49 0.55
CA LYS A 260 12.30 -0.44 1.60
C LYS A 260 13.29 -1.48 1.10
N ASP A 261 13.04 -2.02 -0.09
CA ASP A 261 13.89 -3.06 -0.70
C ASP A 261 15.16 -2.49 -1.38
N THR A 262 15.32 -1.17 -1.46
CA THR A 262 16.43 -0.51 -2.17
C THR A 262 17.25 0.39 -1.26
N VAL A 263 16.92 1.67 -1.17
CA VAL A 263 17.63 2.66 -0.33
C VAL A 263 17.18 2.62 1.14
N GLY A 264 16.08 1.91 1.43
CA GLY A 264 15.40 1.92 2.73
C GLY A 264 14.33 3.01 2.82
N THR A 265 13.64 3.09 3.95
CA THR A 265 12.64 4.13 4.21
C THR A 265 12.89 4.82 5.54
N ILE A 266 12.75 6.15 5.56
CA ILE A 266 12.83 6.93 6.80
C ILE A 266 11.48 7.02 7.52
N ARG A 267 10.38 7.25 6.77
CA ARG A 267 9.04 7.52 7.35
C ARG A 267 7.91 6.73 6.68
N GLY A 268 8.21 5.93 5.66
CA GLY A 268 7.25 5.10 4.94
C GLY A 268 6.28 5.90 4.08
N ILE A 269 4.97 5.79 4.34
CA ILE A 269 3.91 6.56 3.65
C ILE A 269 3.39 7.63 4.60
N GLN A 270 3.39 8.89 4.16
CA GLN A 270 2.99 10.03 4.96
C GLN A 270 1.88 10.82 4.30
N THR A 271 0.96 11.31 5.13
CA THR A 271 -0.02 12.32 4.72
C THR A 271 0.56 13.70 5.07
N ARG A 272 0.54 14.62 4.10
CA ARG A 272 0.98 16.02 4.31
C ARG A 272 -0.13 16.97 3.86
N TYR A 273 -0.21 18.12 4.51
CA TYR A 273 -1.25 19.15 4.29
C TYR A 273 -0.65 20.53 3.98
N ASP A 274 0.66 20.64 4.03
CA ASP A 274 1.46 21.85 3.88
C ASP A 274 2.10 21.96 2.48
N LEU A 275 1.77 21.04 1.57
CA LEU A 275 2.33 20.99 0.22
C LEU A 275 1.25 21.33 -0.82
N LEU A 276 1.51 22.35 -1.63
CA LEU A 276 0.56 22.86 -2.62
C LEU A 276 0.02 21.76 -3.55
N ASN A 277 0.90 21.00 -4.21
CA ASN A 277 0.48 19.98 -5.17
C ASN A 277 -0.33 18.86 -4.51
N VAL A 278 -0.02 18.51 -3.26
CA VAL A 278 -0.78 17.53 -2.47
C VAL A 278 -2.21 18.04 -2.22
N ASN A 279 -2.34 19.30 -1.81
CA ASN A 279 -3.63 19.94 -1.52
C ASN A 279 -4.45 20.16 -2.80
N VAL A 280 -3.85 20.69 -3.86
CA VAL A 280 -4.53 20.88 -5.16
C VAL A 280 -4.98 19.54 -5.73
N ALA A 281 -4.15 18.51 -5.63
CA ALA A 281 -4.56 17.17 -6.07
C ALA A 281 -5.72 16.61 -5.26
N TYR A 282 -5.77 16.88 -3.95
CA TYR A 282 -6.91 16.52 -3.12
C TYR A 282 -8.19 17.22 -3.59
N ASP A 283 -8.15 18.55 -3.71
CA ASP A 283 -9.28 19.40 -4.11
C ASP A 283 -9.81 19.05 -5.50
N MET A 284 -8.91 18.71 -6.42
CA MET A 284 -9.23 18.36 -7.81
C MET A 284 -9.53 16.87 -8.02
N ASN A 285 -9.55 16.08 -6.94
CA ASN A 285 -9.69 14.62 -6.97
C ASN A 285 -8.76 13.97 -8.01
N ILE A 286 -7.47 14.25 -7.86
CA ILE A 286 -6.38 13.65 -8.62
C ILE A 286 -5.74 12.62 -7.71
N ASN A 287 -5.68 11.37 -8.16
CA ASN A 287 -4.80 10.40 -7.54
C ASN A 287 -3.37 10.90 -7.80
N TYR A 288 -2.71 11.43 -6.78
CA TYR A 288 -1.39 12.08 -6.80
C TYR A 288 -0.54 11.61 -5.62
N ARG A 289 0.77 11.49 -5.84
CA ARG A 289 1.77 11.30 -4.78
C ARG A 289 3.10 11.94 -5.18
N LEU A 290 3.82 12.38 -4.17
CA LEU A 290 5.21 12.80 -4.24
C LEU A 290 6.07 11.69 -3.64
N VAL A 291 7.16 11.33 -4.30
CA VAL A 291 8.05 10.25 -3.89
C VAL A 291 9.45 10.79 -3.70
N GLU A 292 9.89 10.86 -2.44
CA GLU A 292 11.31 11.09 -2.15
C GLU A 292 12.05 9.76 -2.35
N LEU A 293 12.91 9.72 -3.36
CA LEU A 293 13.60 8.50 -3.78
C LEU A 293 14.77 8.12 -2.86
N GLY A 294 15.11 8.99 -1.92
CA GLY A 294 16.28 8.94 -1.04
C GLY A 294 16.73 10.37 -0.74
N PHE A 295 17.85 10.53 -0.02
CA PHE A 295 18.39 11.85 0.29
C PHE A 295 19.52 12.23 -0.67
N ILE A 296 19.42 13.37 -1.37
CA ILE A 296 20.50 13.87 -2.24
C ILE A 296 21.75 14.23 -1.44
N THR A 297 21.63 14.54 -0.15
CA THR A 297 22.73 14.77 0.78
C THR A 297 23.35 13.49 1.33
N SER A 298 22.69 12.33 1.17
CA SER A 298 23.21 11.03 1.60
C SER A 298 24.10 10.41 0.54
N LYS A 299 25.41 10.36 0.81
CA LYS A 299 26.35 9.66 -0.07
C LYS A 299 25.96 8.20 -0.29
N LYS A 300 25.50 7.52 0.76
CA LYS A 300 25.03 6.14 0.70
C LYS A 300 23.87 5.97 -0.28
N ASP A 301 22.85 6.84 -0.22
CA ASP A 301 21.67 6.74 -1.08
C ASP A 301 22.05 7.05 -2.51
N MET A 302 22.78 8.15 -2.73
CA MET A 302 23.20 8.57 -4.07
C MET A 302 24.16 7.59 -4.73
N ASP A 303 25.12 7.01 -3.99
CA ASP A 303 26.00 5.95 -4.49
C ASP A 303 25.18 4.73 -4.90
N TYR A 304 24.20 4.30 -4.08
CA TYR A 304 23.34 3.17 -4.40
C TYR A 304 22.52 3.44 -5.66
N ILE A 305 21.84 4.59 -5.75
CA ILE A 305 20.98 4.95 -6.89
C ILE A 305 21.82 5.04 -8.16
N LYS A 306 22.97 5.73 -8.14
CA LYS A 306 23.87 5.87 -9.30
C LYS A 306 24.39 4.51 -9.76
N LYS A 307 24.87 3.66 -8.83
CA LYS A 307 25.41 2.33 -9.14
C LYS A 307 24.35 1.36 -9.65
N ASN A 308 23.12 1.45 -9.15
CA ASN A 308 22.04 0.50 -9.44
C ASN A 308 20.92 1.11 -10.31
N LEU A 309 21.20 2.17 -11.06
CA LEU A 309 20.18 3.05 -11.67
C LEU A 309 19.06 2.30 -12.41
N GLN A 310 19.41 1.35 -13.28
CA GLN A 310 18.43 0.57 -14.03
C GLN A 310 17.59 -0.34 -13.13
N ALA A 311 18.21 -1.03 -12.17
CA ALA A 311 17.51 -1.90 -11.24
C ALA A 311 16.62 -1.10 -10.28
N PHE A 312 17.10 0.05 -9.80
CA PHE A 312 16.38 0.96 -8.93
C PHE A 312 15.12 1.51 -9.62
N THR A 313 15.28 2.14 -10.78
CA THR A 313 14.15 2.72 -11.54
C THR A 313 13.16 1.64 -12.00
N LYS A 314 13.63 0.44 -12.34
CA LYS A 314 12.77 -0.73 -12.56
C LYS A 314 11.96 -1.08 -11.32
N ARG A 315 12.58 -1.12 -10.14
CA ARG A 315 11.91 -1.45 -8.88
C ARG A 315 10.84 -0.42 -8.52
N ILE A 316 11.11 0.86 -8.75
CA ILE A 316 10.11 1.94 -8.61
C ILE A 316 8.94 1.72 -9.57
N ALA A 317 9.21 1.42 -10.84
CA ALA A 317 8.16 1.13 -11.82
C ALA A 317 7.32 -0.10 -11.42
N GLU A 318 7.94 -1.16 -10.90
CA GLU A 318 7.26 -2.35 -10.36
C GLU A 318 6.36 -2.01 -9.16
N GLY A 319 6.81 -1.08 -8.31
CA GLY A 319 6.00 -0.54 -7.22
C GLY A 319 4.73 0.14 -7.73
N ILE A 320 4.86 0.99 -8.76
CA ILE A 320 3.72 1.67 -9.40
C ILE A 320 2.80 0.66 -10.12
N HIS A 321 3.39 -0.35 -10.77
CA HIS A 321 2.64 -1.39 -11.49
C HIS A 321 1.93 -2.38 -10.55
N GLY A 322 2.50 -2.59 -9.36
CA GLY A 322 2.03 -3.56 -8.37
C GLY A 322 2.56 -4.99 -8.57
N LYS A 323 3.47 -5.21 -9.53
CA LYS A 323 4.13 -6.50 -9.79
C LYS A 323 5.38 -6.33 -10.64
N ALA A 324 6.12 -7.42 -10.83
CA ALA A 324 7.34 -7.44 -11.65
C ALA A 324 7.09 -7.02 -13.11
N ILE A 325 7.99 -6.21 -13.67
CA ILE A 325 7.93 -5.68 -15.05
C ILE A 325 9.08 -6.27 -15.85
N GLY A 326 8.85 -6.58 -17.14
CA GLY A 326 9.95 -6.88 -18.06
C GLY A 326 10.84 -8.03 -17.60
N GLY A 327 10.26 -9.02 -16.91
CA GLY A 327 10.78 -10.37 -17.00
C GLY A 327 10.34 -10.95 -18.33
N THR A 328 11.26 -11.51 -19.11
CA THR A 328 10.91 -12.71 -19.88
C THR A 328 10.13 -13.62 -18.94
N SER A 329 8.85 -13.89 -19.23
CA SER A 329 7.91 -14.75 -18.48
C SER A 329 8.57 -15.59 -17.39
N ALA A 330 8.92 -15.03 -16.22
CA ALA A 330 9.73 -15.72 -15.21
C ALA A 330 10.73 -16.77 -15.77
N GLY A 331 11.51 -16.50 -16.83
CA GLY A 331 12.23 -17.55 -17.57
C GLY A 331 11.46 -18.89 -17.69
N SER A 332 10.31 -18.93 -18.38
CA SER A 332 9.47 -20.12 -18.48
C SER A 332 9.10 -20.79 -17.16
N SER A 333 9.19 -20.15 -15.98
CA SER A 333 9.23 -20.88 -14.70
C SER A 333 10.03 -22.18 -14.84
N LYS A 334 11.31 -22.15 -15.29
CA LYS A 334 12.13 -23.33 -15.66
C LYS A 334 11.58 -24.54 -14.91
N LYS A 335 10.80 -25.40 -15.60
CA LYS A 335 9.96 -26.43 -14.97
C LYS A 335 10.74 -27.03 -13.80
N VAL A 336 10.40 -26.68 -12.56
CA VAL A 336 11.20 -27.13 -11.41
C VAL A 336 10.73 -28.49 -10.92
N THR A 337 9.57 -28.96 -11.37
CA THR A 337 9.02 -30.26 -11.05
C THR A 337 8.70 -31.05 -12.31
N TRP A 338 9.15 -32.29 -12.37
CA TRP A 338 8.85 -33.23 -13.45
C TRP A 338 8.13 -34.44 -12.87
N ASN A 339 7.07 -34.88 -13.54
CA ASN A 339 6.35 -36.14 -13.24
C ASN A 339 7.15 -37.35 -13.74
N TRP A 340 8.45 -37.37 -13.47
CA TRP A 340 9.30 -38.53 -13.72
C TRP A 340 9.18 -39.46 -12.52
N SER A 341 8.96 -40.73 -12.82
CA SER A 341 8.84 -41.76 -11.82
C SER A 341 10.06 -42.69 -11.86
N GLY A 342 10.24 -43.45 -10.81
CA GLY A 342 11.36 -44.37 -10.70
C GLY A 342 11.47 -44.95 -9.30
N ARG A 343 12.52 -45.72 -9.09
CA ARG A 343 12.91 -46.25 -7.78
C ARG A 343 14.23 -45.65 -7.37
N PHE A 344 14.28 -45.05 -6.18
CA PHE A 344 15.51 -44.62 -5.55
C PHE A 344 15.91 -45.63 -4.47
N THR A 345 17.16 -46.11 -4.52
CA THR A 345 17.77 -46.96 -3.48
C THR A 345 18.93 -46.21 -2.87
N ALA A 346 18.86 -45.91 -1.58
CA ALA A 346 19.86 -45.09 -0.88
C ALA A 346 21.15 -45.89 -0.60
N ASN A 347 22.31 -45.25 -0.67
CA ASN A 347 23.60 -45.83 -0.22
C ASN A 347 24.09 -45.22 1.11
N THR A 348 23.30 -44.31 1.68
CA THR A 348 23.54 -43.64 2.95
C THR A 348 22.19 -43.31 3.58
N THR A 349 22.18 -42.85 4.83
CA THR A 349 20.94 -42.45 5.50
C THR A 349 20.47 -41.09 4.98
N ILE A 350 19.23 -41.03 4.48
CA ILE A 350 18.60 -39.83 3.91
C ILE A 350 17.44 -39.37 4.80
N LYS A 351 17.49 -38.10 5.22
CA LYS A 351 16.41 -37.44 5.96
C LYS A 351 15.17 -37.28 5.08
N VAL A 352 14.01 -37.63 5.62
CA VAL A 352 12.71 -37.46 4.96
C VAL A 352 12.01 -36.20 5.49
N ARG A 353 11.23 -35.54 4.64
CA ARG A 353 10.54 -34.27 4.93
C ARG A 353 9.10 -34.27 4.40
N LYS A 354 8.25 -33.41 4.98
CA LYS A 354 6.85 -33.20 4.54
C LYS A 354 6.74 -32.40 3.23
N SER A 355 7.76 -31.62 2.89
CA SER A 355 7.88 -30.91 1.60
C SER A 355 9.35 -30.71 1.24
N PRO A 356 9.70 -30.35 -0.02
CA PRO A 356 11.07 -30.02 -0.37
C PRO A 356 11.60 -28.87 0.50
N ASN A 357 12.68 -29.14 1.23
CA ASN A 357 13.26 -28.28 2.27
C ASN A 357 12.32 -27.92 3.45
N GLY A 358 11.22 -28.67 3.65
CA GLY A 358 10.26 -28.46 4.74
C GLY A 358 10.61 -29.21 6.03
N THR A 359 9.63 -29.36 6.92
CA THR A 359 9.78 -30.04 8.21
C THR A 359 10.32 -31.46 8.05
N VAL A 360 11.36 -31.81 8.81
CA VAL A 360 11.94 -33.15 8.91
C VAL A 360 10.98 -34.05 9.66
N VAL A 361 10.75 -35.27 9.17
CA VAL A 361 9.94 -36.26 9.87
C VAL A 361 10.79 -37.06 10.86
N ASP A 362 10.12 -37.81 11.73
CA ASP A 362 10.77 -38.63 12.75
C ASP A 362 11.86 -39.54 12.17
N LYS A 363 12.93 -39.73 12.95
CA LYS A 363 14.12 -40.50 12.54
C LYS A 363 13.78 -41.92 12.08
N GLY A 364 12.73 -42.52 12.65
CA GLY A 364 12.23 -43.85 12.28
C GLY A 364 11.73 -43.94 10.83
N SER A 365 11.38 -42.81 10.21
CA SER A 365 10.90 -42.73 8.83
C SER A 365 11.97 -42.29 7.83
N TRP A 366 13.25 -42.18 8.24
CA TRP A 366 14.34 -41.87 7.31
C TRP A 366 14.68 -43.06 6.44
N ILE A 367 15.18 -42.82 5.22
CA ILE A 367 15.59 -43.89 4.30
C ILE A 367 17.03 -44.27 4.62
N LYS A 368 17.24 -45.46 5.18
CA LYS A 368 18.57 -45.98 5.53
C LYS A 368 19.29 -46.52 4.30
N SER A 369 20.60 -46.74 4.42
CA SER A 369 21.39 -47.39 3.36
C SER A 369 20.78 -48.75 2.99
N GLY A 370 20.70 -49.05 1.69
CA GLY A 370 20.08 -50.25 1.13
C GLY A 370 18.55 -50.18 0.97
N GLN A 371 17.86 -49.24 1.65
CA GLN A 371 16.41 -49.09 1.53
C GLN A 371 16.03 -48.35 0.24
N TRP A 372 14.81 -48.60 -0.23
CA TRP A 372 14.29 -48.03 -1.47
C TRP A 372 12.90 -47.44 -1.33
N VAL A 373 12.60 -46.48 -2.19
CA VAL A 373 11.25 -45.89 -2.36
C VAL A 373 10.94 -45.69 -3.84
N ASP A 374 9.70 -45.96 -4.23
CA ASP A 374 9.18 -45.57 -5.54
C ASP A 374 8.67 -44.12 -5.48
N PHE A 375 9.13 -43.29 -6.42
CA PHE A 375 8.75 -41.88 -6.51
C PHE A 375 7.96 -41.58 -7.77
N VAL A 376 7.17 -40.51 -7.71
CA VAL A 376 6.23 -40.09 -8.77
C VAL A 376 6.58 -38.75 -9.40
N SER A 377 7.46 -37.98 -8.77
CA SER A 377 7.97 -36.74 -9.34
C SER A 377 9.34 -36.39 -8.77
N VAL A 378 10.08 -35.57 -9.51
CA VAL A 378 11.32 -34.91 -9.05
C VAL A 378 11.16 -33.41 -9.03
N THR A 379 11.74 -32.73 -8.05
CA THR A 379 11.68 -31.27 -7.89
C THR A 379 13.05 -30.66 -7.59
N LYS A 380 13.44 -29.58 -8.26
CA LYS A 380 14.60 -28.73 -7.89
C LYS A 380 14.19 -27.76 -6.79
N LYS A 381 14.89 -27.78 -5.65
CA LYS A 381 14.70 -26.77 -4.60
C LYS A 381 15.90 -26.69 -3.66
N SER A 382 16.26 -25.48 -3.23
CA SER A 382 17.30 -25.23 -2.22
C SER A 382 18.66 -25.87 -2.53
N GLY A 383 19.03 -25.95 -3.81
CA GLY A 383 20.30 -26.57 -4.25
C GLY A 383 20.30 -28.10 -4.33
N TYR A 384 19.13 -28.75 -4.20
CA TYR A 384 19.00 -30.21 -4.25
C TYR A 384 17.93 -30.67 -5.24
N TRP A 385 18.09 -31.90 -5.70
CA TRP A 385 17.05 -32.68 -6.35
C TRP A 385 16.26 -33.47 -5.32
N TRP A 386 14.95 -33.27 -5.28
CA TRP A 386 14.03 -33.92 -4.36
C TRP A 386 13.14 -34.92 -5.11
N ILE A 387 12.96 -36.11 -4.56
CA ILE A 387 11.93 -37.05 -5.04
C ILE A 387 10.67 -36.94 -4.18
N LYS A 388 9.49 -37.14 -4.79
CA LYS A 388 8.19 -37.22 -4.11
C LYS A 388 7.71 -38.66 -4.09
N PHE A 389 7.49 -39.23 -2.91
CA PHE A 389 7.13 -40.65 -2.75
C PHE A 389 6.06 -40.85 -1.66
N LYS A 390 5.46 -42.03 -1.63
CA LYS A 390 4.66 -42.53 -0.50
C LYS A 390 5.42 -43.69 0.13
N PHE A 391 5.33 -43.86 1.46
CA PHE A 391 5.87 -45.06 2.09
C PHE A 391 5.12 -46.29 1.61
N PRO A 392 5.80 -47.35 1.13
CA PRO A 392 5.14 -48.58 0.71
C PRO A 392 4.32 -49.23 1.83
N THR A 393 4.80 -49.09 3.07
CA THR A 393 4.17 -49.64 4.28
C THR A 393 2.99 -48.81 4.80
N ASN A 394 2.87 -47.54 4.42
CA ASN A 394 1.75 -46.68 4.83
C ASN A 394 1.45 -45.59 3.78
N PRO A 395 0.82 -45.96 2.65
CA PRO A 395 0.52 -45.01 1.58
C PRO A 395 -0.57 -43.99 1.97
N LYS A 396 -1.35 -44.25 3.03
CA LYS A 396 -2.39 -43.35 3.54
C LYS A 396 -1.83 -42.12 4.25
N ALA A 397 -0.59 -42.19 4.75
CA ALA A 397 0.10 -41.06 5.39
C ALA A 397 0.43 -39.89 4.44
N GLY A 398 0.15 -40.03 3.15
CA GLY A 398 0.36 -39.01 2.14
C GLY A 398 1.77 -39.03 1.55
N TYR A 399 2.13 -37.93 0.88
CA TYR A 399 3.41 -37.80 0.21
C TYR A 399 4.49 -37.23 1.11
N PHE A 400 5.70 -37.72 0.88
CA PHE A 400 6.92 -37.29 1.53
C PHE A 400 8.00 -37.00 0.50
N TYR A 401 9.06 -36.35 0.96
CA TYR A 401 10.13 -35.88 0.11
C TYR A 401 11.49 -36.19 0.73
N CYS A 402 12.45 -36.60 -0.09
CA CYS A 402 13.84 -36.67 0.31
C CYS A 402 14.75 -36.17 -0.80
N ALA A 403 15.86 -35.56 -0.41
CA ALA A 403 16.88 -35.10 -1.36
C ALA A 403 17.74 -36.30 -1.80
N VAL A 404 17.97 -36.44 -3.10
CA VAL A 404 18.73 -37.57 -3.68
C VAL A 404 20.13 -37.15 -4.14
N CYS A 405 20.35 -35.86 -4.40
CA CYS A 405 21.67 -35.28 -4.66
C CYS A 405 21.64 -33.75 -4.55
N LYS A 406 22.82 -33.14 -4.46
CA LYS A 406 23.03 -31.72 -4.76
C LYS A 406 22.90 -31.47 -6.27
N ILE A 407 22.48 -30.27 -6.64
CA ILE A 407 22.51 -29.81 -8.03
C ILE A 407 23.94 -29.32 -8.30
N THR A 408 24.68 -30.04 -9.14
CA THR A 408 26.09 -29.72 -9.48
C THR A 408 26.35 -29.67 -10.98
N ASP A 409 25.52 -30.33 -11.78
CA ASP A 409 25.60 -30.23 -13.24
C ASP A 409 25.34 -28.79 -13.69
N LYS A 410 26.22 -28.24 -14.54
CA LYS A 410 26.12 -26.86 -15.04
C LYS A 410 24.81 -26.59 -15.80
N ASN A 411 24.22 -27.64 -16.38
CA ASN A 411 22.94 -27.57 -17.09
C ASN A 411 21.76 -28.03 -16.21
N GLU A 412 22.02 -28.34 -14.94
CA GLU A 412 21.06 -28.85 -13.96
C GLU A 412 20.25 -30.04 -14.52
N LYS A 413 20.93 -31.07 -15.06
CA LYS A 413 20.32 -32.31 -15.56
C LYS A 413 20.46 -33.43 -14.52
N ILE A 414 19.36 -33.80 -13.85
CA ILE A 414 19.36 -34.83 -12.78
C ILE A 414 20.06 -36.14 -13.19
N LYS A 415 19.85 -36.60 -14.44
CA LYS A 415 20.44 -37.84 -14.97
C LYS A 415 21.97 -37.79 -15.10
N LYS A 416 22.58 -36.62 -14.97
CA LYS A 416 24.04 -36.40 -14.96
C LYS A 416 24.61 -36.14 -13.55
N GLU A 417 23.76 -36.11 -12.52
CA GLU A 417 24.20 -35.85 -11.15
C GLU A 417 24.68 -37.14 -10.46
N LYS A 418 25.55 -36.99 -9.46
CA LYS A 418 25.94 -38.08 -8.57
C LYS A 418 24.94 -38.19 -7.41
N TYR A 419 24.19 -39.29 -7.37
CA TYR A 419 23.20 -39.54 -6.30
C TYR A 419 23.84 -40.04 -5.00
N TRP A 420 23.17 -39.77 -3.89
CA TRP A 420 23.36 -40.45 -2.60
C TRP A 420 22.68 -41.83 -2.61
N GLY A 421 22.93 -42.61 -3.66
CA GLY A 421 22.27 -43.87 -3.94
C GLY A 421 22.28 -44.20 -5.43
N LYS A 422 21.25 -44.92 -5.88
CA LYS A 422 21.00 -45.24 -7.30
C LYS A 422 19.53 -44.94 -7.62
N ILE A 423 19.28 -44.43 -8.84
CA ILE A 423 17.92 -44.27 -9.37
C ILE A 423 17.75 -45.18 -10.58
N LYS A 424 16.73 -46.05 -10.52
CA LYS A 424 16.18 -46.76 -11.68
C LYS A 424 14.98 -45.97 -12.20
N TRP A 425 15.15 -45.27 -13.31
CA TRP A 425 14.08 -44.48 -13.95
C TRP A 425 13.03 -45.41 -14.57
N LYS A 426 11.76 -44.98 -14.57
CA LYS A 426 10.64 -45.65 -15.23
C LYS A 426 10.14 -44.80 -16.40
#